data_AF-A0A1M5Y6R4-F1
#
_entry.id   AF-A0A1M5Y6R4-F1
#
_cell.length_a   1.000
_cell.length_b   1.000
_cell.length_c   1.000
_cell.angle_alpha   90.00
_cell.angle_beta   90.00
_cell.angle_gamma   90.00
#
_symmetry.space_group_name_H-M   'P 1'
#
loop_
_entity.id
_entity.type
_entity.pdbx_description
1 polymer ?
#
loop_
_entity_poly.entity_id
_entity_poly.type
_entity_poly.pdbx_seq_one_letter_code
_entity_poly.pdbx_strand_id
1 'polypeptide(L)'
;MGSGGTKGAPTDVPTTSEREEPRGLARPAPAKEKKTAEELAAMIRQDLSKVDGCPKQGVSVTVYGLSPWNSLLSFGVDAGPVPNKVDLQNFCDLITERLKRLYDI
;
A
#
# COMPACT_ATOMS: atom_id res chain seq x y z
N MET A 1 48.97 7.79 -55.02
CA MET A 1 47.91 7.89 -53.98
C MET A 1 46.59 7.58 -54.68
N GLY A 2 45.91 6.49 -54.29
CA GLY A 2 44.60 6.14 -54.85
C GLY A 2 44.35 4.62 -54.92
N SER A 3 43.40 4.15 -54.13
CA SER A 3 42.53 2.95 -54.25
C SER A 3 41.70 2.95 -52.96
N GLY A 4 40.37 3.08 -52.94
CA GLY A 4 39.36 2.44 -53.79
C GLY A 4 38.76 1.29 -52.98
N GLY A 5 37.54 1.46 -52.45
CA GLY A 5 36.97 0.66 -51.35
C GLY A 5 36.26 -0.66 -51.71
N THR A 6 35.16 -0.92 -50.98
CA THR A 6 34.26 -2.12 -50.90
C THR A 6 34.70 -3.14 -49.84
N LYS A 7 33.85 -3.86 -49.06
CA LYS A 7 32.40 -4.06 -48.98
C LYS A 7 32.12 -5.02 -47.79
N GLY A 8 30.91 -4.97 -47.22
CA GLY A 8 30.24 -6.18 -46.69
C GLY A 8 30.03 -6.25 -45.18
N ALA A 9 28.76 -6.22 -44.79
CA ALA A 9 28.26 -6.49 -43.44
C ALA A 9 27.93 -8.01 -43.27
N PRO A 10 27.13 -8.44 -42.26
CA PRO A 10 27.54 -9.20 -41.08
C PRO A 10 26.98 -10.64 -41.03
N THR A 11 27.58 -11.54 -40.24
CA THR A 11 27.03 -12.84 -39.74
C THR A 11 28.16 -13.52 -38.97
N ASP A 12 28.02 -14.35 -37.94
CA ASP A 12 26.92 -14.87 -37.14
C ASP A 12 27.59 -15.44 -35.88
N VAL A 13 26.89 -15.44 -34.76
CA VAL A 13 27.29 -16.08 -33.49
C VAL A 13 27.23 -17.62 -33.64
N PRO A 14 27.85 -18.46 -32.77
CA PRO A 14 27.19 -18.77 -31.49
C PRO A 14 28.10 -19.17 -30.29
N THR A 15 27.58 -18.91 -29.08
CA THR A 15 27.56 -19.78 -27.88
C THR A 15 28.88 -20.27 -27.25
N THR A 16 29.16 -19.81 -26.03
CA THR A 16 29.00 -20.61 -24.79
C THR A 16 29.31 -19.77 -23.54
N SER A 17 28.35 -19.83 -22.60
CA SER A 17 28.41 -19.66 -21.13
C SER A 17 29.56 -18.83 -20.56
N GLU A 18 29.30 -17.75 -19.82
CA GLU A 18 28.75 -17.88 -18.46
C GLU A 18 27.61 -16.89 -18.20
N ARG A 19 26.40 -17.45 -18.14
CA ARG A 19 25.25 -16.82 -17.51
C ARG A 19 25.39 -17.06 -16.01
N GLU A 20 26.07 -16.16 -15.31
CA GLU A 20 25.91 -16.08 -13.86
C GLU A 20 24.56 -15.44 -13.56
N GLU A 21 23.54 -16.31 -13.53
CA GLU A 21 22.39 -16.17 -12.65
C GLU A 21 22.89 -16.26 -11.20
N PRO A 22 22.89 -15.17 -10.41
CA PRO A 22 22.70 -15.36 -8.98
C PRO A 22 21.25 -15.79 -8.83
N ARG A 23 21.07 -17.11 -8.72
CA ARG A 23 19.88 -17.75 -8.16
C ARG A 23 19.55 -17.07 -6.85
N GLY A 24 18.63 -16.12 -6.94
CA GLY A 24 18.18 -15.29 -5.85
C GLY A 24 16.72 -14.92 -6.06
N LEU A 25 15.89 -15.87 -6.49
CA LEU A 25 14.45 -15.80 -6.26
C LEU A 25 14.17 -15.96 -4.76
N ALA A 26 14.72 -15.06 -3.94
CA ALA A 26 13.97 -14.59 -2.80
C ALA A 26 12.81 -13.84 -3.42
N ARG A 27 11.69 -14.55 -3.65
CA ARG A 27 10.40 -13.96 -3.94
C ARG A 27 10.30 -12.78 -2.97
N PRO A 28 10.30 -11.51 -3.42
CA PRO A 28 10.15 -10.43 -2.48
C PRO A 28 8.88 -10.77 -1.71
N ALA A 29 9.01 -10.96 -0.39
CA ALA A 29 7.84 -11.05 0.47
C ALA A 29 6.93 -9.92 0.00
N PRO A 30 5.63 -10.17 -0.25
CA PRO A 30 4.77 -9.18 -0.90
C PRO A 30 5.00 -7.86 -0.18
N ALA A 31 5.71 -6.95 -0.87
CA ALA A 31 6.15 -5.73 -0.25
C ALA A 31 4.85 -5.03 0.07
N LYS A 32 4.56 -4.90 1.37
CA LYS A 32 3.35 -4.21 1.80
C LYS A 32 3.30 -2.91 1.02
N GLU A 33 2.19 -2.67 0.34
CA GLU A 33 2.05 -1.49 -0.50
C GLU A 33 2.28 -0.27 0.41
N LYS A 34 3.19 0.61 0.00
CA LYS A 34 3.42 1.86 0.72
C LYS A 34 2.21 2.75 0.47
N LYS A 35 1.34 2.88 1.45
CA LYS A 35 0.24 3.85 1.44
C LYS A 35 0.60 5.01 2.35
N THR A 36 -0.02 6.17 2.13
CA THR A 36 0.12 7.27 3.09
C THR A 36 -0.89 7.14 4.23
N ALA A 37 -0.60 7.81 5.36
CA ALA A 37 -1.50 7.86 6.50
C ALA A 37 -2.90 8.40 6.12
N GLU A 38 -2.95 9.37 5.20
CA GLU A 38 -4.18 10.00 4.71
C GLU A 38 -5.02 9.01 3.90
N GLU A 39 -4.39 8.19 3.06
CA GLU A 39 -5.08 7.15 2.29
C GLU A 39 -5.64 6.07 3.20
N LEU A 40 -4.87 5.61 4.18
CA LEU A 40 -5.34 4.63 5.16
C LEU A 40 -6.51 5.19 5.97
N ALA A 41 -6.41 6.44 6.42
CA ALA A 41 -7.50 7.12 7.10
C ALA A 41 -8.75 7.22 6.21
N ALA A 42 -8.60 7.48 4.90
CA ALA A 42 -9.71 7.51 3.95
C ALA A 42 -10.36 6.13 3.78
N MET A 43 -9.55 5.07 3.69
CA MET A 43 -10.05 3.68 3.61
C MET A 43 -10.82 3.29 4.87
N ILE A 44 -10.28 3.58 6.05
CA ILE A 44 -10.95 3.30 7.33
C ILE A 44 -12.26 4.08 7.42
N ARG A 45 -12.29 5.37 7.06
CA ARG A 45 -13.54 6.17 7.01
C ARG A 45 -14.56 5.57 6.05
N GLN A 46 -14.13 5.14 4.88
CA GLN A 46 -15.01 4.54 3.88
C GLN A 46 -15.61 3.23 4.41
N ASP A 47 -14.82 2.38 5.07
CA ASP A 47 -15.34 1.15 5.67
C ASP A 47 -16.26 1.44 6.86
N LEU A 48 -15.92 2.40 7.73
CA LEU A 48 -16.80 2.84 8.82
C LEU A 48 -18.13 3.41 8.32
N SER A 49 -18.16 4.06 7.15
CA SER A 49 -19.39 4.60 6.57
C SER A 49 -20.40 3.50 6.16
N LYS A 50 -19.96 2.25 6.05
CA LYS A 50 -20.81 1.08 5.75
C LYS A 50 -21.43 0.48 7.02
N VAL A 51 -21.02 0.92 8.21
CA VAL A 51 -21.55 0.43 9.47
C VAL A 51 -22.86 1.15 9.79
N ASP A 52 -23.92 0.39 10.00
CA ASP A 52 -25.21 0.93 10.44
C ASP A 52 -25.08 1.62 11.80
N GLY A 53 -25.52 2.88 11.86
CA GLY A 53 -25.37 3.74 13.04
C GLY A 53 -24.09 4.58 13.06
N CYS A 54 -23.26 4.53 12.02
CA CYS A 54 -22.14 5.46 11.86
C CYS A 54 -22.66 6.87 11.55
N PRO A 55 -22.20 7.91 12.29
CA PRO A 55 -22.57 9.28 11.99
C PRO A 55 -22.09 9.68 10.59
N LYS A 56 -22.96 10.33 9.82
CA LYS A 56 -22.60 10.82 8.46
C LYS A 56 -21.62 12.00 8.49
N GLN A 57 -21.50 12.67 9.63
CA GLN A 57 -20.67 13.86 9.83
C GLN A 57 -19.97 13.79 11.19
N GLY A 58 -18.92 14.59 11.39
CA GLY A 58 -18.19 14.65 12.64
C GLY A 58 -17.36 13.41 13.00
N VAL A 59 -17.19 12.45 12.10
CA VAL A 59 -16.27 11.31 12.30
C VAL A 59 -14.91 11.64 11.68
N SER A 60 -13.87 11.68 12.50
CA SER A 60 -12.49 11.84 12.04
C SER A 60 -11.67 10.60 12.38
N VAL A 61 -10.81 10.20 11.44
CA VAL A 61 -9.86 9.10 11.63
C VAL A 61 -8.47 9.69 11.48
N THR A 62 -7.65 9.49 12.51
CA THR A 62 -6.25 9.91 12.51
C THR A 62 -5.38 8.67 12.51
N VAL A 63 -4.57 8.50 11.48
CA VAL A 63 -3.54 7.45 11.43
C VAL A 63 -2.23 8.04 11.94
N TYR A 64 -1.56 7.34 12.83
CA TYR A 64 -0.33 7.81 13.48
C TYR A 64 0.63 6.65 13.77
N GLY A 65 1.89 7.01 14.03
CA GLY A 65 3.00 6.06 14.20
C GLY A 65 3.74 5.80 12.90
N LEU A 66 4.87 5.11 12.98
CA LEU A 66 5.65 4.59 11.85
C LEU A 66 5.97 3.14 12.23
N SER A 67 5.26 2.21 11.58
CA SER A 67 5.34 0.74 11.67
C SER A 67 5.74 0.08 13.02
N PRO A 68 4.78 -0.50 13.77
CA PRO A 68 3.35 -0.62 13.47
C PRO A 68 2.63 0.71 13.70
N TRP A 69 1.89 1.15 12.68
CA TRP A 69 1.03 2.31 12.78
C TRP A 69 -0.31 1.96 13.45
N ASN A 70 -0.99 2.97 13.99
CA ASN A 70 -2.30 2.82 14.63
C ASN A 70 -3.26 3.88 14.10
N SER A 71 -4.56 3.65 14.31
CA SER A 71 -5.61 4.60 14.00
C SER A 71 -6.34 5.03 15.26
N LEU A 72 -6.69 6.29 15.36
CA LEU A 72 -7.62 6.81 16.36
C LEU A 72 -8.90 7.22 15.64
N LEU A 73 -10.02 6.69 16.11
CA LEU A 73 -11.34 7.17 15.73
C LEU A 73 -11.75 8.28 16.70
N SER A 74 -12.11 9.43 16.17
CA SER A 74 -12.57 10.58 16.95
C SER A 74 -13.94 11.02 16.46
N PHE A 75 -14.80 11.39 17.41
CA PHE A 75 -16.15 11.88 17.15
C PHE A 75 -16.21 13.33 17.58
N GLY A 76 -16.28 14.23 16.61
CA GLY A 76 -16.52 15.65 16.81
C GLY A 76 -17.96 15.97 17.22
N VAL A 77 -18.20 17.23 17.55
CA VAL A 77 -19.52 17.73 17.99
C VAL A 77 -20.61 17.54 16.93
N ASP A 78 -20.24 17.57 15.65
CA ASP A 78 -21.16 17.35 14.53
C ASP A 78 -21.63 15.90 14.38
N ALA A 79 -20.98 14.95 15.06
CA ALA A 79 -21.38 13.53 15.03
C ALA A 79 -22.67 13.26 15.82
N GLY A 80 -23.06 14.18 16.70
CA GLY A 80 -24.24 14.03 17.55
C GLY A 80 -24.14 12.83 18.52
N PRO A 81 -25.27 12.39 19.09
CA PRO A 81 -25.32 11.22 19.96
C PRO A 81 -24.99 9.96 19.15
N VAL A 82 -23.83 9.37 19.41
CA VAL A 82 -23.41 8.12 18.79
C VAL A 82 -23.74 6.98 19.77
N PRO A 83 -24.83 6.22 19.56
CA PRO A 83 -25.21 5.15 20.49
C PRO A 83 -24.22 3.99 20.48
N ASN A 84 -23.55 3.74 19.35
CA ASN A 84 -22.71 2.56 19.13
C ASN A 84 -21.21 2.90 19.09
N LYS A 85 -20.75 3.81 19.97
CA LYS A 85 -19.33 4.24 20.01
C LYS A 85 -18.35 3.08 20.15
N VAL A 86 -18.68 2.12 21.00
CA VAL A 86 -17.84 0.96 21.29
C VAL A 86 -17.74 0.06 20.05
N ASP A 87 -18.86 -0.21 19.38
CA ASP A 87 -18.88 -1.04 18.17
C ASP A 87 -18.11 -0.38 17.02
N LEU A 88 -18.27 0.94 16.85
CA LEU A 88 -17.53 1.73 15.85
C LEU A 88 -16.03 1.73 16.13
N GLN A 89 -15.62 1.87 17.38
CA GLN A 89 -14.21 1.79 17.76
C GLN A 89 -13.65 0.38 17.50
N ASN A 90 -14.35 -0.67 17.93
CA ASN A 90 -13.95 -2.05 17.67
C ASN A 90 -13.83 -2.34 16.17
N PHE A 91 -14.74 -1.81 15.36
CA PHE A 91 -14.68 -1.95 13.90
C PHE A 91 -13.51 -1.19 13.30
N CYS A 92 -13.23 0.02 13.78
CA CYS A 92 -12.05 0.79 13.39
C CYS A 92 -10.75 0.00 13.68
N ASP A 93 -10.64 -0.57 14.88
CA ASP A 93 -9.47 -1.36 15.28
C ASP A 93 -9.33 -2.61 14.42
N LEU A 94 -10.44 -3.29 14.10
CA LEU A 94 -10.46 -4.44 13.19
C LEU A 94 -9.97 -4.08 11.78
N ILE A 95 -10.45 -2.96 11.21
CA ILE A 95 -9.98 -2.49 9.90
C ILE A 95 -8.49 -2.17 9.97
N THR A 96 -8.05 -1.48 11.02
CA THR A 96 -6.65 -1.09 11.19
C THR A 96 -5.73 -2.28 11.30
N GLU A 97 -6.07 -3.30 12.08
CA GLU A 97 -5.30 -4.55 12.14
C GLU A 97 -5.26 -5.28 10.79
N ARG A 98 -6.36 -5.26 10.03
CA ARG A 98 -6.39 -5.78 8.66
C ARG A 98 -5.47 -4.98 7.73
N LEU A 99 -5.52 -3.66 7.79
CA LEU A 99 -4.70 -2.79 6.94
C LEU A 99 -3.21 -2.86 7.31
N LYS A 100 -2.85 -2.99 8.59
CA LYS A 100 -1.44 -3.17 9.05
C LYS A 100 -0.77 -4.42 8.49
N ARG A 101 -1.56 -5.45 8.16
CA ARG A 101 -1.06 -6.68 7.50
C ARG A 101 -0.76 -6.47 6.02
N LEU A 102 -1.45 -5.53 5.37
CA LEU A 102 -1.40 -5.29 3.93
C LEU A 102 -0.50 -4.09 3.57
N TYR A 103 -0.47 -3.07 4.42
CA TYR A 103 0.10 -1.76 4.14
C TYR A 103 1.10 -1.34 5.20
N ASP A 104 2.17 -0.72 4.74
CA ASP A 104 3.19 -0.02 5.54
C ASP A 104 3.10 1.48 5.23
N ILE A 105 3.49 2.34 6.18
CA ILE A 105 3.53 3.81 6.01
C ILE A 105 4.95 4.34 6.11
#